data_AF-A0A7W2M2U9-F1
#
_entry.id   AF-A0A7W2M2U9-F1
#
_cell.length_a   1.000
_cell.length_b   1.000
_cell.length_c   1.000
_cell.angle_alpha   90.00
_cell.angle_beta   90.00
_cell.angle_gamma   90.00
#
_symmetry.space_group_name_H-M   'P 1'
#
loop_
_entity.id
_entity.type
_entity.pdbx_description
1 polymer ?
#
loop_
_entity_poly.entity_id
_entity_poly.type
_entity_poly.pdbx_seq_one_letter_code
_entity_poly.pdbx_strand_id
1 'polypeptide(L)' 'MKIATIILTVVALGLIAFNVGKLNFNSLLQGESFVAVVTIILSLCAIVLLQILRISKRIENLSKQNRNV' A
#
# COMPACT_ATOMS: atom_id res chain seq x y z
N MET A 1 -8.70 11.96 0.72
CA MET A 1 -7.64 12.55 1.58
C MET A 1 -6.33 12.50 0.83
N LYS A 2 -6.10 13.51 -0.03
CA LYS A 2 -5.01 13.47 -1.02
C LYS A 2 -3.64 13.32 -0.35
N ILE A 3 -3.39 14.08 0.72
CA ILE A 3 -2.15 14.05 1.50
C ILE A 3 -1.87 12.68 2.11
N ALA A 4 -2.84 12.10 2.83
CA ALA A 4 -2.66 10.79 3.46
C ALA A 4 -2.30 9.71 2.44
N THR A 5 -2.99 9.66 1.29
CA THR A 5 -2.69 8.65 0.28
C THR A 5 -1.34 8.86 -0.37
N ILE A 6 -0.90 10.11 -0.57
CA ILE A 6 0.44 10.42 -1.11
C ILE A 6 1.53 9.97 -0.12
N ILE A 7 1.40 10.32 1.17
CA ILE A 7 2.37 9.94 2.21
C ILE A 7 2.48 8.42 2.30
N LEU A 8 1.35 7.71 2.38
CA LEU A 8 1.33 6.25 2.47
C LEU A 8 1.92 5.57 1.23
N THR A 9 1.69 6.12 0.03
CA THR A 9 2.32 5.60 -1.19
C THR A 9 3.83 5.78 -1.18
N VAL A 10 4.34 6.93 -0.73
CA VAL A 10 5.78 7.17 -0.60
C VAL A 10 6.42 6.24 0.43
N VAL A 11 5.78 6.03 1.58
CA VAL A 11 6.24 5.09 2.61
C VAL A 11 6.27 3.65 2.07
N ALA A 12 5.23 3.22 1.36
CA ALA A 12 5.18 1.89 0.76
C ALA A 12 6.32 1.68 -0.27
N LEU A 13 6.61 2.68 -1.10
CA LEU A 13 7.72 2.63 -2.05
C LEU A 13 9.09 2.55 -1.33
N GLY A 14 9.29 3.33 -0.27
CA GLY A 14 10.52 3.27 0.53
C GLY A 14 10.72 1.91 1.20
N LEU A 15 9.66 1.31 1.74
CA LEU A 15 9.68 -0.03 2.32
C LEU A 15 10.03 -1.10 1.29
N ILE A 16 9.45 -1.04 0.10
CA ILE A 16 9.77 -1.97 -0.99
C ILE A 16 11.25 -1.83 -1.38
N ALA A 17 11.72 -0.61 -1.64
CA ALA A 17 13.11 -0.35 -2.03
C ALA A 17 14.13 -0.86 -1.01
N PHE A 18 13.86 -0.65 0.29
CA PHE A 18 14.72 -1.15 1.37
C PHE A 18 14.76 -2.67 1.44
N ASN A 19 13.61 -3.34 1.24
CA ASN A 19 13.52 -4.80 1.38
C ASN A 19 14.02 -5.55 0.14
N VAL A 20 13.96 -4.96 -1.06
CA VAL A 20 14.53 -5.55 -2.29
C VAL A 20 16.03 -5.79 -2.14
N GLY A 21 16.76 -4.88 -1.48
CA GLY A 21 18.20 -5.04 -1.24
C GLY A 21 18.58 -6.18 -0.29
N LYS A 22 17.63 -6.66 0.54
CA LYS A 22 17.83 -7.78 1.47
C LYS A 22 17.34 -9.13 0.93
N LEU A 23 16.77 -9.15 -0.27
CA LEU A 23 16.13 -10.33 -0.82
C LEU A 23 17.17 -11.32 -1.34
N ASN A 24 17.30 -12.47 -0.68
CA ASN A 24 18.11 -13.57 -1.15
C ASN A 24 17.23 -14.58 -1.90
N PHE A 25 17.29 -14.57 -3.23
CA PHE A 25 16.51 -15.46 -4.10
C PHE A 25 16.84 -16.94 -3.92
N ASN A 26 18.01 -17.28 -3.35
CA ASN A 26 18.40 -18.65 -3.07
C ASN A 26 17.78 -19.19 -1.76
N SER A 27 17.26 -18.32 -0.89
CA SER A 27 16.73 -18.68 0.43
C SER A 27 15.57 -17.77 0.84
N LEU A 28 14.57 -17.63 -0.04
CA LEU A 28 13.43 -16.72 0.14
C LEU A 28 12.62 -16.96 1.43
N LEU A 29 12.59 -18.19 1.93
CA LEU A 29 11.79 -18.59 3.10
C LEU A 29 12.63 -18.74 4.38
N GLN A 30 13.85 -18.21 4.40
CA GLN A 30 14.76 -18.40 5.53
C GLN A 30 15.42 -17.09 5.96
N GLY A 31 15.49 -16.89 7.28
CA GLY A 31 16.11 -15.72 7.90
C GLY A 31 15.50 -14.38 7.43
N GLU A 32 16.36 -13.39 7.19
CA GLU A 32 16.00 -12.03 6.79
C GLU A 32 15.21 -11.97 5.47
N SER A 33 15.38 -12.96 4.57
CA SER A 33 14.66 -12.99 3.29
C SER A 33 13.18 -13.30 3.43
N PHE A 34 12.77 -14.10 4.41
CA PHE A 34 11.35 -14.34 4.69
C PHE A 34 10.65 -13.03 5.09
N VAL A 35 11.31 -12.25 5.95
CA VAL A 35 10.82 -10.93 6.39
C VAL A 35 10.71 -9.98 5.19
N ALA A 36 11.72 -9.97 4.31
CA ALA A 36 11.71 -9.15 3.09
C ALA A 36 10.52 -9.49 2.18
N VAL A 37 10.25 -10.78 1.95
CA VAL A 37 9.11 -11.25 1.13
C VAL A 37 7.78 -10.82 1.75
N VAL A 38 7.58 -11.07 3.04
CA VAL A 38 6.34 -10.71 3.75
C VAL A 38 6.12 -9.19 3.71
N THR A 39 7.19 -8.41 3.87
CA THR A 39 7.11 -6.94 3.84
C THR A 39 6.74 -6.42 2.45
N ILE A 40 7.24 -7.04 1.37
CA ILE A 40 6.83 -6.73 0.00
C ILE A 40 5.33 -7.05 -0.20
N ILE A 41 4.85 -8.19 0.29
CA ILE A 41 3.43 -8.56 0.19
C ILE A 41 2.54 -7.58 0.99
N LEU A 42 2.94 -7.23 2.21
CA LEU A 42 2.21 -6.27 3.05
C LEU A 42 2.17 -4.87 2.43
N SER A 43 3.27 -4.41 1.84
CA SER A 43 3.31 -3.10 1.17
C SER A 43 2.45 -3.07 -0.09
N LEU A 44 2.40 -4.16 -0.87
CA LEU A 44 1.44 -4.32 -1.96
C LEU A 44 -0.01 -4.30 -1.45
N CYS A 45 -0.29 -5.03 -0.37
CA CYS A 45 -1.62 -5.05 0.26
C CYS A 45 -2.05 -3.65 0.73
N ALA A 46 -1.14 -2.90 1.36
CA ALA A 46 -1.40 -1.52 1.77
C ALA A 46 -1.79 -0.63 0.59
N ILE A 47 -1.12 -0.76 -0.57
CA ILE A 47 -1.48 -0.03 -1.79
C ILE A 47 -2.91 -0.36 -2.22
N VAL A 48 -3.31 -1.63 -2.20
CA VAL A 48 -4.68 -2.06 -2.54
C VAL A 48 -5.71 -1.43 -1.59
N LEU A 49 -5.47 -1.49 -0.28
CA LEU A 49 -6.36 -0.88 0.72
C LEU A 49 -6.52 0.63 0.50
N LEU A 50 -5.44 1.32 0.12
CA LEU A 50 -5.50 2.75 -0.21
C LEU A 50 -6.35 3.03 -1.45
N GLN A 51 -6.30 2.19 -2.48
CA GLN A 51 -7.17 2.32 -3.66
C GLN A 51 -8.63 2.12 -3.27
N ILE A 52 -8.94 1.11 -2.46
CA ILE A 52 -10.30 0.89 -1.94
C ILE A 52 -10.78 2.13 -1.19
N LEU A 53 -9.97 2.70 -0.28
CA LEU A 53 -10.32 3.91 0.46
C LEU A 53 -10.55 5.12 -0.46
N ARG A 54 -9.79 5.25 -1.56
CA ARG A 54 -10.03 6.32 -2.56
C ARG A 54 -11.39 6.14 -3.24
N ILE A 55 -11.74 4.91 -3.60
CA ILE A 55 -13.02 4.59 -4.23
C ILE A 55 -14.17 4.84 -3.25
N SER A 56 -14.07 4.36 -2.01
CA SER A 56 -15.08 4.62 -0.97
C SER A 56 -15.33 6.11 -0.77
N LYS A 57 -14.27 6.93 -0.75
CA LYS A 57 -14.43 8.40 -0.64
C LYS A 57 -15.00 9.05 -1.89
N ARG A 58 -14.76 8.50 -3.07
CA ARG A 58 -15.40 8.96 -4.30
C ARG A 58 -16.90 8.69 -4.26
N ILE A 59 -17.30 7.50 -3.79
CA ILE A 59 -18.70 7.12 -3.59
C ILE A 59 -19.36 8.04 -2.55
N GLU A 60 -18.70 8.31 -1.43
CA GLU A 60 -19.18 9.24 -0.39
C GLU A 60 -19.48 10.63 -0.97
N ASN A 61 -18.55 11.19 -1.76
CA ASN A 61 -18.74 12.50 -2.39
C ASN A 61 -19.90 12.52 -3.39
N LEU A 62 -20.00 11.48 -4.24
CA LEU A 62 -21.11 11.32 -5.19
C LEU A 62 -22.46 11.20 -4.48
N SER A 63 -22.52 10.41 -3.40
CA SER A 63 -23.72 10.27 -2.57
C SER A 63 -24.14 11.59 -1.93
N LYS A 64 -23.17 12.36 -1.41
CA LYS A 64 -23.42 13.66 -0.79
C LYS A 64 -23.90 14.71 -1.81
N GLN A 65 -23.37 14.71 -3.03
CA GLN A 65 -23.82 15.60 -4.11
C GLN A 65 -25.28 15.34 -4.51
N ASN A 66 -25.70 14.08 -4.63
CA ASN A 66 -27.08 13.71 -5.00
C ASN A 66 -28.12 14.03 -3.91
N ARG A 67 -27.72 14.27 -2.65
CA ARG A 67 -28.65 14.67 -1.58
C ARG A 67 -28.85 16.18 -1.46
N ASN A 68 -28.04 16.98 -2.15
CA ASN A 68 -28.11 18.45 -2.11
C ASN A 68 -28.72 19.04 -3.40
N VAL A 69 -29.23 18.20 -4.29
CA VAL A 69 -30.08 18.55 -5.45
C VAL A 69 -31.50 18.08 -5.18
#